data_AF-A0A2V8UX39-F1
#
_entry.id   AF-A0A2V8UX39-F1
#
_cell.length_a   1.000
_cell.length_b   1.000
_cell.length_c   1.000
_cell.angle_alpha   90.00
_cell.angle_beta   90.00
_cell.angle_gamma   90.00
#
_symmetry.space_group_name_H-M   'P 1'
#
loop_
_entity.id
_entity.type
_entity.pdbx_description
1 polymer ?
#
loop_
_entity_poly.entity_id
_entity_poly.type
_entity_poly.pdbx_seq_one_letter_code
_entity_poly.pdbx_strand_id
1 'polypeptide(L)'
;MVLLHRGTAATDILQELVRSGFDEGVGENHPVHAAMSYLQTHSADADRMNYARARRLGLPLGSGNAEATCKSLFEVRMKRCGAKWKGATGEHIVQLRALALSDRWGPAVELTLRPLRKAVRAA
;
A
#
# COMPACT_ATOMS: atom_id res chain seq x y z
N MET A 1 -21.29 3.91 8.35
CA MET A 1 -20.06 4.18 7.55
C MET A 1 -20.09 5.62 7.01
N VAL A 2 -19.92 6.65 7.83
CA VAL A 2 -20.09 8.07 7.39
C VAL A 2 -19.02 8.52 6.41
N LEU A 3 -17.76 8.09 6.61
CA LEU A 3 -16.60 8.41 5.76
C LEU A 3 -16.78 8.03 4.28
N LEU A 4 -17.43 6.89 4.01
CA LEU A 4 -17.60 6.40 2.64
C LEU A 4 -18.66 7.18 1.85
N HIS A 5 -19.59 7.86 2.54
CA HIS A 5 -20.75 8.50 1.92
C HIS A 5 -20.71 10.03 1.97
N ARG A 6 -19.93 10.62 2.88
CA ARG A 6 -19.81 12.08 3.03
C ARG A 6 -18.36 12.52 2.84
N GLY A 7 -18.13 13.49 1.94
CA GLY A 7 -16.78 13.97 1.61
C GLY A 7 -16.14 14.81 2.72
N THR A 8 -16.96 15.45 3.56
CA THR A 8 -16.51 16.28 4.71
C THR A 8 -16.30 15.49 5.98
N ALA A 9 -16.64 14.19 5.99
CA ALA A 9 -16.73 13.40 7.21
C ALA A 9 -15.46 13.41 8.08
N ALA A 10 -14.28 13.40 7.47
CA ALA A 10 -13.02 13.46 8.21
C ALA A 10 -12.83 14.82 8.92
N THR A 11 -13.17 15.92 8.24
CA THR A 11 -13.13 17.28 8.82
C THR A 11 -14.21 17.45 9.88
N ASP A 12 -15.40 16.88 9.69
CA ASP A 12 -16.49 16.92 10.66
C ASP A 12 -16.08 16.21 11.98
N ILE A 13 -15.46 15.03 11.87
CA ILE A 13 -14.92 14.28 13.02
C ILE A 13 -13.81 15.07 13.71
N LEU A 14 -12.91 15.69 12.94
CA LEU A 14 -11.85 16.53 13.50
C LEU A 14 -12.44 17.69 14.32
N GLN A 15 -13.45 18.38 13.78
CA GLN A 15 -14.11 19.47 14.51
C GLN A 15 -14.82 18.97 15.78
N GLU A 16 -15.40 17.77 15.75
CA GLU A 16 -16.00 17.16 16.95
C GLU A 16 -14.95 16.85 18.02
N LEU A 17 -13.79 16.30 17.62
CA LEU A 17 -12.67 16.06 18.54
C LEU A 17 -12.14 17.37 19.13
N VAL A 18 -11.96 18.41 18.32
CA VAL A 18 -11.57 19.75 18.81
C VAL A 18 -12.59 20.28 19.82
N ARG A 19 -13.90 20.17 19.51
CA ARG A 19 -14.97 20.63 20.41
C ARG A 19 -15.04 19.85 21.72
N SER A 20 -14.60 18.59 21.72
CA SER A 20 -14.61 17.74 22.92
C SER A 20 -13.64 18.19 24.00
N GLY A 21 -12.58 18.92 23.63
CA GLY A 21 -11.57 19.42 24.58
C GLY A 21 -10.67 18.33 25.20
N PHE A 22 -10.73 17.08 24.71
CA PHE A 22 -9.89 15.97 25.20
C PHE A 22 -8.48 15.95 24.62
N ASP A 23 -8.03 17.02 23.97
CA ASP A 23 -6.67 17.12 23.46
C ASP A 23 -5.70 17.46 24.61
N GLU A 24 -4.94 16.46 25.04
CA GLU A 24 -3.90 16.59 26.08
C GLU A 24 -2.56 17.10 25.50
N GLY A 25 -2.50 17.43 24.21
CA GLY A 25 -1.31 17.92 23.53
C GLY A 25 -0.34 16.81 23.13
N VAL A 26 0.89 17.17 22.77
CA VAL A 26 1.92 16.22 22.32
C VAL A 26 2.38 15.34 23.49
N GLY A 27 2.36 14.02 23.32
CA GLY A 27 2.83 13.08 24.33
C GLY A 27 2.77 11.63 23.88
N GLU A 28 3.54 10.78 24.55
CA GLU A 28 3.41 9.32 24.41
C GLU A 28 2.09 8.89 25.06
N ASN A 29 1.29 8.06 24.37
CA ASN A 29 -0.06 7.67 24.80
C ASN A 29 -1.11 8.80 24.86
N HIS A 30 -1.00 9.83 24.02
CA HIS A 30 -2.06 10.83 23.81
C HIS A 30 -2.84 10.51 22.52
N PRO A 31 -3.76 9.52 22.52
CA PRO A 31 -4.41 9.03 21.30
C PRO A 31 -5.30 10.08 20.64
N VAL A 32 -5.90 10.99 21.41
CA VAL A 32 -6.75 12.07 20.87
C VAL A 32 -5.91 13.06 20.09
N HIS A 33 -4.79 13.52 20.66
CA HIS A 33 -3.85 14.40 19.98
C HIS A 33 -3.31 13.78 18.67
N ALA A 34 -2.93 12.51 18.73
CA ALA A 34 -2.46 11.77 17.57
C ALA A 34 -3.54 11.63 16.48
N ALA A 35 -4.78 11.33 16.86
CA ALA A 35 -5.91 11.24 15.93
C ALA A 35 -6.24 12.59 15.30
N MET A 36 -6.24 13.67 16.09
CA MET A 36 -6.47 15.03 15.59
C MET A 36 -5.37 15.45 14.60
N SER A 37 -4.11 15.24 14.95
CA SER A 37 -2.97 15.50 14.08
C SER A 37 -3.08 14.72 12.77
N TYR A 38 -3.40 13.42 12.86
CA TYR A 38 -3.58 12.58 11.68
C TYR A 38 -4.70 13.11 10.77
N LEU A 39 -5.88 13.38 11.33
CA LEU A 39 -7.02 13.89 10.59
C LEU A 39 -6.73 15.26 9.97
N GLN A 40 -6.09 16.19 10.70
CA GLN A 40 -5.71 17.49 10.15
C GLN A 40 -4.80 17.33 8.94
N THR A 41 -3.68 16.62 9.10
CA THR A 41 -2.67 16.46 8.04
C THR A 41 -3.20 15.70 6.83
N HIS A 42 -4.07 14.71 7.02
CA HIS A 42 -4.54 13.85 5.92
C HIS A 42 -5.87 14.31 5.31
N SER A 43 -6.69 15.08 6.04
CA SER A 43 -7.94 15.64 5.50
C SER A 43 -7.77 17.09 5.08
N ALA A 44 -7.76 18.03 6.04
CA ALA A 44 -7.77 19.47 5.78
C ALA A 44 -6.56 19.95 4.96
N ASP A 45 -5.36 19.43 5.27
CA ASP A 45 -4.13 19.92 4.64
C ASP A 45 -3.84 19.26 3.28
N ALA A 46 -4.32 18.03 3.06
CA ALA A 46 -3.90 17.19 1.94
C ALA A 46 -5.02 16.54 1.10
N ASP A 47 -6.30 16.69 1.46
CA ASP A 47 -7.48 16.10 0.80
C ASP A 47 -7.38 14.58 0.55
N ARG A 48 -6.64 13.83 1.39
CA ARG A 48 -6.44 12.38 1.22
C ARG A 48 -7.57 11.53 1.80
N MET A 49 -8.43 12.14 2.64
CA MET A 49 -9.50 11.43 3.35
C MET A 49 -10.90 11.62 2.76
N ASN A 50 -11.00 12.15 1.54
CA ASN A 50 -12.27 12.24 0.81
C ASN A 50 -12.67 10.88 0.20
N TYR A 51 -12.98 9.91 1.06
CA TYR A 51 -13.31 8.55 0.62
C TYR A 51 -14.60 8.48 -0.21
N ALA A 52 -15.54 9.39 0.02
CA ALA A 52 -16.73 9.50 -0.81
C ALA A 52 -16.39 9.83 -2.27
N ARG A 53 -15.45 10.76 -2.50
CA ARG A 53 -14.93 11.07 -3.85
C ARG A 53 -14.17 9.89 -4.44
N ALA A 54 -13.25 9.30 -3.68
CA ALA A 54 -12.48 8.14 -4.13
C ALA A 54 -13.39 6.97 -4.52
N ARG A 55 -14.46 6.71 -3.76
CA ARG A 55 -15.48 5.71 -4.11
C ARG A 55 -16.20 6.01 -5.41
N ARG A 56 -16.64 7.26 -5.62
CA ARG A 56 -17.32 7.67 -6.86
C ARG A 56 -16.41 7.53 -8.08
N LEU A 57 -15.11 7.72 -7.91
CA LEU A 57 -14.10 7.54 -8.95
C LEU A 57 -13.70 6.06 -9.16
N GLY A 58 -14.26 5.12 -8.38
CA GLY A 58 -13.88 3.71 -8.45
C GLY A 58 -12.43 3.44 -8.02
N LEU A 59 -11.82 4.35 -7.26
CA LEU A 59 -10.47 4.16 -6.75
C LEU A 59 -10.46 3.04 -5.69
N PRO A 60 -9.38 2.25 -5.60
CA PRO A 60 -9.25 1.23 -4.57
C PRO A 60 -9.30 1.89 -3.19
N LEU A 61 -10.26 1.44 -2.38
CA LEU A 61 -10.45 1.89 -1.01
C LEU A 61 -9.97 0.81 -0.05
N GLY A 62 -9.06 1.20 0.85
CA GLY A 62 -8.46 0.32 1.85
C GLY A 62 -7.22 -0.41 1.37
N SER A 63 -6.49 -0.98 2.33
CA SER A 63 -5.21 -1.68 2.11
C SER A 63 -5.37 -3.14 1.71
N GLY A 64 -6.59 -3.69 1.69
CA GLY A 64 -6.82 -5.14 1.53
C GLY A 64 -6.18 -5.75 0.28
N ASN A 65 -6.28 -5.10 -0.88
CA ASN A 65 -5.63 -5.58 -2.11
C ASN A 65 -4.10 -5.53 -2.01
N ALA A 66 -3.54 -4.49 -1.38
CA ALA A 66 -2.12 -4.37 -1.15
C ALA A 66 -1.63 -5.43 -0.15
N GLU A 67 -2.36 -5.65 0.94
CA GLU A 67 -2.06 -6.67 1.94
C GLU A 67 -2.15 -8.08 1.37
N ALA A 68 -3.19 -8.38 0.59
CA ALA A 68 -3.33 -9.65 -0.12
C ALA A 68 -2.15 -9.88 -1.08
N THR A 69 -1.71 -8.84 -1.78
CA THR A 69 -0.52 -8.89 -2.63
C THR A 69 0.72 -9.19 -1.79
N CYS A 70 0.93 -8.50 -0.66
CA CYS A 70 2.06 -8.77 0.24
C CYS A 70 2.06 -10.20 0.77
N LYS A 71 0.88 -10.74 1.13
CA LYS A 71 0.72 -12.14 1.57
C LYS A 71 1.15 -13.12 0.46
N SER A 72 0.62 -12.97 -0.75
CA SER A 72 0.94 -13.88 -1.85
C SER A 72 2.38 -13.72 -2.36
N LEU A 73 2.88 -12.49 -2.41
CA LEU A 73 4.22 -12.17 -2.92
C LEU A 73 5.31 -12.64 -1.95
N PHE A 74 5.23 -12.21 -0.70
CA PHE A 74 6.26 -12.47 0.30
C PHE A 74 5.97 -13.69 1.14
N GLU A 75 4.82 -13.76 1.82
CA GLU A 75 4.62 -14.73 2.90
C GLU A 75 4.66 -16.17 2.40
N VAL A 76 3.98 -16.45 1.29
CA VAL A 76 3.91 -17.79 0.68
C VAL A 76 5.29 -18.40 0.40
N ARG A 77 6.31 -17.57 0.09
CA ARG A 77 7.63 -18.07 -0.30
C ARG A 77 8.73 -17.78 0.71
N MET A 78 8.73 -16.58 1.25
CA MET A 78 9.83 -16.04 2.05
C MET A 78 9.71 -16.45 3.52
N LYS A 79 8.49 -16.67 4.04
CA LYS A 79 8.22 -17.02 5.45
C LYS A 79 8.04 -18.52 5.72
N ARG A 80 8.48 -19.40 4.80
CA ARG A 80 8.38 -20.86 5.00
C ARG A 80 9.36 -21.36 6.07
N CYS A 81 9.02 -22.46 6.75
CA CYS A 81 9.92 -23.11 7.71
C CYS A 81 11.29 -23.42 7.08
N GLY A 82 12.36 -23.07 7.79
CA GLY A 82 13.73 -23.28 7.33
C GLY A 82 14.21 -22.33 6.23
N ALA A 83 13.38 -21.40 5.75
CA ALA A 83 13.80 -20.43 4.74
C ALA A 83 14.75 -19.38 5.35
N LYS A 84 15.93 -19.23 4.75
CA LYS A 84 16.88 -18.15 5.05
C LYS A 84 17.25 -17.45 3.75
N TRP A 85 17.27 -16.13 3.78
CA TRP A 85 17.53 -15.28 2.63
C TRP A 85 18.56 -14.22 3.00
N LYS A 86 19.45 -13.89 2.06
CA LYS A 86 20.22 -12.64 2.14
C LYS A 86 19.39 -11.54 1.46
N GLY A 87 19.43 -10.31 1.96
CA GLY A 87 18.63 -9.20 1.41
C GLY A 87 18.72 -9.10 -0.12
N ALA A 88 19.94 -9.02 -0.66
CA ALA A 88 20.18 -8.91 -2.10
C ALA A 88 19.63 -10.09 -2.92
N THR A 89 19.79 -11.34 -2.46
CA THR A 89 19.30 -12.52 -3.21
C THR A 89 17.80 -12.74 -3.03
N GLY A 90 17.25 -12.39 -1.86
CA GLY A 90 15.82 -12.43 -1.60
C GLY A 90 15.05 -11.44 -2.47
N GLU A 91 15.60 -10.25 -2.69
CA GLU A 91 14.99 -9.24 -3.56
C GLU A 91 14.80 -9.76 -4.99
N HIS A 92 15.82 -10.38 -5.59
CA HIS A 92 15.70 -10.96 -6.94
C HIS A 92 14.57 -12.00 -7.03
N ILE A 93 14.40 -12.84 -6.00
CA ILE A 93 13.33 -13.84 -5.96
C ILE A 93 11.96 -13.16 -5.86
N VAL A 94 11.83 -12.10 -5.07
CA VAL A 94 10.60 -11.32 -4.95
C VAL A 94 10.25 -10.67 -6.30
N GLN A 95 11.22 -10.09 -7.00
CA GLN A 95 11.00 -9.49 -8.31
C GLN A 95 10.49 -10.52 -9.34
N LEU A 96 11.12 -11.70 -9.41
CA LEU A 96 10.66 -12.80 -10.28
C LEU A 96 9.24 -13.25 -9.93
N ARG A 97 8.91 -13.34 -8.62
CA ARG A 97 7.55 -13.67 -8.18
C ARG A 97 6.54 -12.58 -8.56
N ALA A 98 6.90 -11.32 -8.44
CA ALA A 98 6.02 -10.21 -8.83
C ALA A 98 5.66 -10.29 -10.32
N LEU A 99 6.64 -10.62 -11.18
CA LEU A 99 6.41 -10.85 -12.61
C LEU A 99 5.47 -12.03 -12.87
N ALA A 100 5.67 -13.14 -12.15
CA ALA A 100 4.83 -14.33 -12.28
C ALA A 100 3.39 -14.11 -11.79
N LEU A 101 3.19 -13.37 -10.69
CA LEU A 101 1.86 -13.10 -10.11
C LEU A 101 1.08 -12.03 -10.86
N SER A 102 1.75 -11.17 -11.63
CA SER A 102 1.12 -10.07 -12.38
C SER A 102 0.84 -10.40 -13.84
N ASP A 103 1.09 -11.64 -14.28
CA ASP A 103 1.01 -12.07 -15.68
C ASP A 103 1.89 -11.22 -16.62
N ARG A 104 3.01 -10.71 -16.09
CA ARG A 104 3.98 -9.88 -16.83
C ARG A 104 5.24 -10.62 -17.23
N TRP A 105 5.26 -11.94 -17.05
CA TRP A 105 6.42 -12.76 -17.29
C TRP A 105 6.94 -12.65 -18.73
N GLY A 106 6.07 -12.86 -19.72
CA GLY A 106 6.45 -12.81 -21.13
C GLY A 106 7.11 -11.48 -21.54
N PRO A 107 6.43 -10.33 -21.36
CA PRO A 107 7.03 -9.02 -21.65
C PRO A 107 8.32 -8.74 -20.89
N ALA A 108 8.41 -9.14 -19.62
CA ALA A 108 9.62 -8.93 -18.83
C ALA A 108 10.80 -9.77 -19.34
N VAL A 109 10.57 -11.05 -19.64
CA VAL A 109 11.59 -11.93 -20.22
C VAL A 109 12.06 -11.40 -21.58
N GLU A 110 11.16 -10.93 -22.42
CA GLU A 110 11.49 -10.30 -23.69
C GLU A 110 12.44 -9.12 -23.50
N LEU A 111 12.11 -8.18 -22.60
CA LEU A 111 12.92 -7.01 -22.32
C LEU A 111 14.28 -7.37 -21.74
N THR A 112 14.33 -8.31 -20.80
CA THR A 112 15.57 -8.73 -20.12
C THR A 112 16.49 -9.52 -21.03
N LEU A 113 15.96 -10.43 -21.86
CA LEU A 113 16.77 -11.31 -22.70
C LEU A 113 17.10 -10.68 -24.06
N ARG A 114 16.40 -9.63 -24.50
CA ARG A 114 16.66 -8.97 -25.79
C ARG A 114 18.13 -8.61 -26.02
N PRO A 115 18.88 -8.04 -25.06
CA PRO A 115 20.31 -7.75 -25.24
C PRO A 115 21.20 -9.00 -25.25
N LEU A 116 20.72 -10.12 -24.72
CA LEU A 116 21.47 -11.38 -24.56
C LEU A 116 21.25 -12.36 -25.72
N ARG A 117 20.36 -12.04 -26.67
CA ARG A 117 20.08 -12.88 -27.84
C ARG A 117 21.32 -13.07 -28.70
N LYS A 118 21.65 -14.33 -28.99
CA LYS A 118 22.70 -14.71 -29.93
C LYS A 118 22.07 -15.46 -31.11
N ALA A 119 22.59 -15.24 -32.30
CA ALA A 119 22.18 -15.99 -33.48
C ALA A 119 22.53 -17.48 -33.29
N VAL A 120 21.52 -18.34 -33.31
CA VAL A 120 21.71 -19.79 -33.30
C VAL A 120 21.91 -20.23 -34.75
N ARG A 121 23.06 -20.83 -35.06
CA ARG A 121 23.28 -21.51 -36.34
C ARG A 121 22.87 -22.97 -36.15
N ALA A 122 21.88 -23.43 -36.91
CA ALA A 122 21.61 -24.86 -37.00
C ALA A 122 22.78 -25.54 -37.72
N ALA A 123 23.16 -26.73 -37.25
CA ALA A 123 24.21 -27.56 -37.83
C ALA A 123 23.73 -28.23 -39.12
#